data_AF-A0A3B0U3S2-F1
#
_entry.id   AF-A0A3B0U3S2-F1
#
_cell.length_a   1.000
_cell.length_b   1.000
_cell.length_c   1.000
_cell.angle_alpha   90.00
_cell.angle_beta   90.00
_cell.angle_gamma   90.00
#
_symmetry.space_group_name_H-M   'P 1'
#
loop_
_entity.id
_entity.type
_entity.pdbx_description
1 polymer ?
#
loop_
_entity_poly.entity_id
_entity_poly.type
_entity_poly.pdbx_seq_one_letter_code
_entity_poly.pdbx_strand_id
1 'polypeptide(L)'
;MSEKHIRIFIAAMLLLVFLAPACKRGGHPVTEKFKIISEVKTDKDSPFFIDTKKYPSKRNSLPIGIFDSGTGGLTVLNSILELDKFNNKTHEQGPDSLPDFEAERFIYLADEANMPYGKYNAEGKADFLRELVIKDVRFLLGNDYYEAPADSMPKSDKAPVKAIVIACNTATAYGLETVRGAVDSWGLNIPILGIIDAGAKSALLKLKPGEENNAVIGVLATEGTCASGGYPASIKNYAKQNFPGNHIHIAQQAGIGLAGAIDGDLNYIDPAANTARSDEDYKGPGLNHPQFPIDTSLWAEYNFEGGNGLLIEKNDKGGLVKVQLNSVGNYIKYCTTHLVVKIVEESPGRVLNSIILGCTHYPFFEDEIRSHLMFLKQLDEKYDKIIPGGISFIDPAQSLAYSLYNCLAKDSLWGADDNVNSEFFISVPNPRLASNEIDANGEFPYEYKYGRAINSSNQFVRIVPFSDKWVSKSIKARIKQDIPTAYQVIYKN
;
A
#
# COMPACT_ATOMS: atom_id res chain seq x y z
N MET A 1 40.90 -7.28 -18.47
CA MET A 1 40.36 -5.93 -18.22
C MET A 1 40.14 -5.81 -16.72
N SER A 2 40.74 -4.82 -16.05
CA SER A 2 40.85 -4.79 -14.59
C SER A 2 39.54 -4.40 -13.90
N GLU A 3 39.36 -4.85 -12.64
CA GLU A 3 38.21 -4.57 -11.76
C GLU A 3 37.82 -3.09 -11.63
N LYS A 4 38.75 -2.19 -11.97
CA LYS A 4 38.52 -0.74 -12.00
C LYS A 4 37.52 -0.31 -13.08
N HIS A 5 37.39 -1.06 -14.18
CA HIS A 5 36.42 -0.75 -15.25
C HIS A 5 35.01 -1.27 -14.94
N ILE A 6 34.88 -2.29 -14.10
CA ILE A 6 33.58 -2.83 -13.66
C ILE A 6 32.91 -1.87 -12.66
N ARG A 7 33.69 -1.25 -11.75
CA ARG A 7 33.15 -0.24 -10.82
C ARG A 7 32.72 1.06 -11.49
N ILE A 8 33.38 1.46 -12.58
CA ILE A 8 33.00 2.65 -13.37
C ILE A 8 31.71 2.39 -14.16
N PHE A 9 31.48 1.16 -14.63
CA PHE A 9 30.24 0.79 -15.32
C PHE A 9 29.02 0.74 -14.38
N ILE A 10 29.21 0.36 -13.10
CA ILE A 10 28.14 0.33 -12.10
C ILE A 10 27.82 1.76 -11.58
N ALA A 11 28.83 2.62 -11.44
CA ALA A 11 28.62 4.02 -11.06
C ALA A 11 27.96 4.87 -12.17
N ALA A 12 28.23 4.56 -13.44
CA ALA A 12 27.62 5.28 -14.57
C ALA A 12 26.12 4.99 -14.75
N MET A 13 25.61 3.87 -14.22
CA MET A 13 24.18 3.55 -14.27
C MET A 13 23.38 4.23 -13.13
N LEU A 14 24.07 4.69 -12.08
CA LEU A 14 23.50 5.46 -10.96
C LEU A 14 23.40 6.98 -11.23
N LEU A 15 23.95 7.44 -12.36
CA LEU A 15 24.00 8.86 -12.73
C LEU A 15 23.23 9.18 -14.03
N LEU A 16 22.13 8.46 -14.29
CA LEU A 16 21.13 8.91 -15.25
C LEU A 16 20.28 9.99 -14.57
N VAL A 17 20.71 11.23 -14.80
CA VAL A 17 20.01 12.47 -14.47
C VAL A 17 18.58 12.43 -15.04
N PHE A 18 17.59 12.15 -14.20
CA PHE A 18 16.18 12.23 -14.56
C PHE A 18 15.71 13.69 -14.54
N LEU A 19 16.00 14.41 -15.61
CA LEU A 19 15.24 15.59 -16.00
C LEU A 19 13.96 15.10 -16.70
N ALA A 20 12.88 14.94 -15.93
CA ALA A 20 11.56 14.88 -16.55
C ALA A 20 11.31 16.25 -17.24
N PRO A 21 10.97 16.28 -18.54
CA PRO A 21 10.45 17.51 -19.11
C PRO A 21 9.12 17.79 -18.44
N ALA A 22 8.95 19.01 -17.94
CA ALA A 22 7.64 19.56 -17.61
C ALA A 22 6.81 19.61 -18.90
N CYS A 23 6.19 18.50 -19.28
CA CYS A 23 5.16 18.48 -20.29
C CYS A 23 4.01 19.33 -19.76
N LYS A 24 3.75 20.45 -20.43
CA LYS A 24 2.52 21.22 -20.29
C LYS A 24 1.33 20.26 -20.40
N ARG A 25 0.74 19.90 -19.24
CA ARG A 25 -0.50 19.13 -19.17
C ARG A 25 -1.65 20.05 -19.60
N GLY A 26 -2.39 19.64 -20.63
CA GLY A 26 -3.62 20.31 -21.06
C GLY A 26 -4.67 20.32 -19.94
N GLY A 27 -5.56 21.33 -19.97
CA GLY A 27 -6.51 21.68 -18.92
C GLY A 27 -7.35 20.52 -18.36
N HIS A 28 -7.65 20.64 -17.05
CA HIS A 28 -8.12 19.62 -16.12
C HIS A 28 -9.58 19.15 -16.32
N PRO A 29 -9.82 17.84 -16.58
CA PRO A 29 -11.12 17.19 -16.37
C PRO A 29 -11.39 16.79 -14.91
N VAL A 30 -10.34 16.71 -14.09
CA VAL A 30 -10.40 16.18 -12.71
C VAL A 30 -11.02 17.17 -11.72
N THR A 31 -10.83 18.47 -11.94
CA THR A 31 -11.26 19.54 -11.02
C THR A 31 -12.78 19.72 -10.94
N GLU A 32 -13.51 19.35 -12.00
CA GLU A 32 -14.98 19.50 -12.03
C GLU A 32 -15.72 18.33 -11.37
N LYS A 33 -15.07 17.16 -11.24
CA LYS A 33 -15.73 15.95 -10.77
C LYS A 33 -15.91 15.91 -9.25
N PHE A 34 -14.92 16.40 -8.51
CA PHE A 34 -14.87 16.31 -7.05
C PHE A 34 -15.06 17.68 -6.40
N LYS A 35 -16.22 17.91 -5.79
CA LYS A 35 -16.63 19.17 -5.14
C LYS A 35 -15.57 19.67 -4.16
N ILE A 36 -14.97 18.75 -3.39
CA ILE A 36 -13.91 19.07 -2.41
C ILE A 36 -12.74 19.84 -3.01
N ILE A 37 -12.38 19.60 -4.27
CA ILE A 37 -11.26 20.32 -4.92
C ILE A 37 -11.54 21.82 -4.97
N SER A 38 -12.78 22.21 -5.26
CA SER A 38 -13.20 23.61 -5.22
C SER A 38 -13.36 24.13 -3.79
N GLU A 39 -13.97 23.35 -2.90
CA GLU A 39 -14.24 23.74 -1.50
C GLU A 39 -12.95 24.10 -0.75
N VAL A 40 -11.90 23.30 -0.91
CA VAL A 40 -10.58 23.56 -0.28
C VAL A 40 -10.07 24.97 -0.59
N LYS A 41 -10.32 25.47 -1.81
CA LYS A 41 -9.75 26.72 -2.30
C LYS A 41 -10.68 27.92 -2.17
N THR A 42 -11.98 27.74 -2.37
CA THR A 42 -12.91 28.87 -2.59
C THR A 42 -13.95 29.05 -1.51
N ASP A 43 -14.27 28.01 -0.74
CA ASP A 43 -15.36 28.04 0.23
C ASP A 43 -14.81 28.11 1.65
N LYS A 44 -14.80 29.31 2.26
CA LYS A 44 -14.28 29.53 3.62
C LYS A 44 -15.15 28.92 4.71
N ASP A 45 -16.41 28.64 4.40
CA ASP A 45 -17.36 28.04 5.34
C ASP A 45 -17.32 26.50 5.25
N SER A 46 -16.65 25.96 4.21
CA SER A 46 -16.43 24.53 4.09
C SER A 46 -15.50 24.02 5.18
N PRO A 47 -15.81 22.88 5.81
CA PRO A 47 -14.88 22.20 6.72
C PRO A 47 -13.60 21.71 6.02
N PHE A 48 -13.57 21.72 4.68
CA PHE A 48 -12.40 21.31 3.90
C PHE A 48 -11.52 22.49 3.50
N PHE A 49 -11.90 23.74 3.80
CA PHE A 49 -11.14 24.94 3.43
C PHE A 49 -9.69 24.89 3.92
N ILE A 50 -8.75 25.33 3.08
CA ILE A 50 -7.37 25.62 3.46
C ILE A 50 -6.99 26.98 2.86
N ASP A 51 -6.45 27.88 3.68
CA ASP A 51 -5.87 29.14 3.19
C ASP A 51 -4.51 28.88 2.51
N THR A 52 -4.56 28.35 1.29
CA THR A 52 -3.39 27.97 0.47
C THR A 52 -2.41 29.13 0.25
N LYS A 53 -2.88 30.38 0.31
CA LYS A 53 -2.03 31.58 0.21
C LYS A 53 -1.17 31.81 1.45
N LYS A 54 -1.59 31.27 2.60
CA LYS A 54 -0.85 31.31 3.87
C LYS A 54 -0.08 30.03 4.16
N TYR A 55 -0.06 29.08 3.23
CA TYR A 55 0.73 27.87 3.38
C TYR A 55 2.21 28.23 3.55
N PRO A 56 2.95 27.66 4.52
CA PRO A 56 4.33 28.06 4.77
C PRO A 56 5.22 27.90 3.54
N SER A 57 5.94 28.97 3.18
CA SER A 57 6.90 28.94 2.06
C SER A 57 8.20 28.25 2.42
N LYS A 58 8.70 28.46 3.65
CA LYS A 58 9.80 27.70 4.24
C LYS A 58 9.22 26.50 4.99
N ARG A 59 9.53 25.29 4.53
CA ARG A 59 8.85 24.05 4.98
C ARG A 59 9.75 23.04 5.68
N ASN A 60 11.04 23.28 5.75
CA ASN A 60 12.02 22.33 6.30
C ASN A 60 11.66 21.79 7.70
N SER A 61 11.12 22.65 8.57
CA SER A 61 10.70 22.29 9.93
C SER A 61 9.27 21.72 10.02
N LEU A 62 8.57 21.58 8.90
CA LEU A 62 7.25 20.94 8.88
C LEU A 62 7.41 19.41 8.84
N PRO A 63 6.48 18.67 9.45
CA PRO A 63 6.50 17.22 9.40
C PRO A 63 6.25 16.64 8.00
N ILE A 64 6.63 15.39 7.82
CA ILE A 64 6.25 14.56 6.68
C ILE A 64 4.89 13.95 6.97
N GLY A 65 3.91 14.17 6.09
CA GLY A 65 2.60 13.55 6.18
C GLY A 65 2.62 12.14 5.60
N ILE A 66 2.05 11.17 6.30
CA ILE A 66 1.86 9.81 5.82
C ILE A 66 0.40 9.43 6.04
N PHE A 67 -0.24 8.83 5.05
CA PHE A 67 -1.55 8.21 5.29
C PHE A 67 -1.69 6.84 4.66
N ASP A 68 -2.55 6.05 5.27
CA ASP A 68 -3.01 4.74 4.80
C ASP A 68 -4.50 4.58 5.10
N SER A 69 -5.13 3.54 4.52
CA SER A 69 -6.50 3.17 4.85
C SER A 69 -6.68 2.73 6.31
N GLY A 70 -5.60 2.48 7.06
CA GLY A 70 -5.65 2.36 8.51
C GLY A 70 -4.28 2.11 9.12
N THR A 71 -4.16 1.09 9.96
CA THR A 71 -2.90 0.80 10.68
C THR A 71 -1.83 0.07 9.85
N GLY A 72 -2.19 -0.50 8.69
CA GLY A 72 -1.27 -1.25 7.83
C GLY A 72 -0.10 -0.41 7.31
N GLY A 73 -0.32 0.88 7.04
CA GLY A 73 0.73 1.83 6.62
C GLY A 73 1.79 2.14 7.67
N LEU A 74 1.60 1.73 8.93
CA LEU A 74 2.63 1.87 9.95
C LEU A 74 3.88 1.05 9.63
N THR A 75 3.77 0.00 8.80
CA THR A 75 4.94 -0.74 8.29
C THR A 75 5.81 0.15 7.40
N VAL A 76 5.19 1.00 6.58
CA VAL A 76 5.89 1.99 5.75
C VAL A 76 6.58 3.04 6.62
N LEU A 77 5.90 3.54 7.65
CA LEU A 77 6.52 4.44 8.62
C LEU A 77 7.71 3.76 9.32
N ASN A 78 7.57 2.50 9.73
CA ASN A 78 8.66 1.75 10.36
C ASN A 78 9.87 1.62 9.41
N SER A 79 9.65 1.29 8.14
CA SER A 79 10.72 1.24 7.13
C SER A 79 11.40 2.59 6.90
N ILE A 80 10.67 3.70 7.02
CA ILE A 80 11.24 5.05 6.96
C ILE A 80 12.11 5.32 8.20
N LEU A 81 11.60 5.01 9.40
CA LEU A 81 12.29 5.23 10.67
C LEU A 81 13.55 4.36 10.83
N GLU A 82 13.62 3.21 10.18
CA GLU A 82 14.75 2.27 10.26
C GLU A 82 15.71 2.37 9.06
N LEU A 83 15.42 3.23 8.09
CA LEU A 83 16.29 3.38 6.92
C LEU A 83 17.65 3.94 7.36
N ASP A 84 18.72 3.26 6.99
CA ASP A 84 20.12 3.71 7.08
C ASP A 84 20.81 3.27 5.78
N LYS A 85 20.66 4.11 4.75
CA LYS A 85 21.19 3.88 3.39
C LYS A 85 21.97 5.07 2.88
N PHE A 86 21.92 6.21 3.57
CA PHE A 86 22.60 7.42 3.20
C PHE A 86 23.41 7.96 4.37
N ASN A 87 24.30 8.88 4.05
CA ASN A 87 25.04 9.61 5.07
C ASN A 87 24.29 10.90 5.37
N ASN A 88 23.87 11.08 6.63
CA ASN A 88 23.00 12.19 7.05
C ASN A 88 23.62 13.58 6.84
N LYS A 89 24.94 13.67 6.68
CA LYS A 89 25.66 14.95 6.46
C LYS A 89 25.85 15.29 4.99
N THR A 90 26.13 14.29 4.16
CA THR A 90 26.47 14.49 2.74
C THR A 90 25.29 14.20 1.81
N HIS A 91 24.30 13.47 2.30
CA HIS A 91 23.19 12.89 1.52
C HIS A 91 23.65 11.96 0.39
N GLU A 92 24.92 11.54 0.41
CA GLU A 92 25.44 10.53 -0.50
C GLU A 92 25.00 9.14 -0.06
N GLN A 93 24.89 8.22 -1.02
CA GLN A 93 24.56 6.84 -0.72
C GLN A 93 25.70 6.17 0.06
N GLY A 94 25.35 5.55 1.19
CA GLY A 94 26.28 4.87 2.08
C GLY A 94 25.85 5.08 3.53
N PRO A 95 25.58 4.01 4.30
CA PRO A 95 25.07 4.12 5.67
C PRO A 95 26.09 4.79 6.58
N ASP A 96 25.62 5.51 7.60
CA ASP A 96 26.47 6.12 8.64
C ASP A 96 26.14 5.63 10.06
N SER A 97 25.37 4.55 10.16
CA SER A 97 24.94 3.93 11.43
C SER A 97 23.96 4.80 12.24
N LEU A 98 23.33 5.79 11.60
CA LEU A 98 22.23 6.56 12.13
C LEU A 98 21.02 6.43 11.21
N PRO A 99 19.78 6.43 11.75
CA PRO A 99 18.61 6.49 10.91
C PRO A 99 18.58 7.73 10.02
N ASP A 100 18.32 7.53 8.74
CA ASP A 100 18.26 8.54 7.70
C ASP A 100 17.22 9.64 7.98
N PHE A 101 16.19 9.29 8.75
CA PHE A 101 15.07 10.16 9.12
C PHE A 101 15.06 10.49 10.63
N GLU A 102 16.22 10.49 11.29
CA GLU A 102 16.33 10.86 12.72
C GLU A 102 15.99 12.34 12.99
N ALA A 103 16.11 13.18 11.96
CA ALA A 103 15.91 14.63 12.03
C ALA A 103 14.52 15.05 11.50
N GLU A 104 13.54 14.14 11.52
CA GLU A 104 12.26 14.29 10.84
C GLU A 104 11.05 13.99 11.72
N ARG A 105 10.08 14.89 11.70
CA ARG A 105 8.78 14.68 12.37
C ARG A 105 7.76 14.12 11.40
N PHE A 106 6.82 13.33 11.91
CA PHE A 106 5.78 12.71 11.11
C PHE A 106 4.40 13.13 11.57
N ILE A 107 3.47 13.27 10.61
CA ILE A 107 2.02 13.23 10.88
C ILE A 107 1.47 11.99 10.17
N TYR A 108 0.97 11.04 10.93
CA TYR A 108 0.36 9.83 10.38
C TYR A 108 -1.17 9.90 10.47
N LEU A 109 -1.85 9.51 9.39
CA LEU A 109 -3.31 9.32 9.36
C LEU A 109 -3.66 7.87 8.98
N ALA A 110 -4.38 7.19 9.86
CA ALA A 110 -5.12 5.96 9.58
C ALA A 110 -6.59 6.30 9.22
N ASP A 111 -7.04 6.11 7.97
CA ASP A 111 -8.46 6.28 7.62
C ASP A 111 -9.33 5.05 7.97
N GLU A 112 -9.24 4.61 9.23
CA GLU A 112 -9.80 3.36 9.74
C GLU A 112 -11.31 3.24 9.50
N ALA A 113 -12.08 4.32 9.70
CA ALA A 113 -13.54 4.29 9.52
C ALA A 113 -13.96 3.86 8.11
N ASN A 114 -13.14 4.14 7.09
CA ASN A 114 -13.41 3.80 5.70
C ASN A 114 -12.66 2.56 5.21
N MET A 115 -11.86 1.90 6.06
CA MET A 115 -11.19 0.63 5.76
C MET A 115 -12.22 -0.49 5.47
N PRO A 116 -11.96 -1.44 4.56
CA PRO A 116 -10.81 -1.53 3.65
C PRO A 116 -11.01 -0.84 2.31
N TYR A 117 -9.98 -0.15 1.83
CA TYR A 117 -9.98 0.50 0.52
C TYR A 117 -10.07 -0.48 -0.66
N GLY A 118 -9.61 -1.72 -0.46
CA GLY A 118 -9.54 -2.74 -1.51
C GLY A 118 -10.88 -3.10 -2.17
N LYS A 119 -12.02 -2.86 -1.49
CA LYS A 119 -13.35 -3.27 -1.94
C LYS A 119 -14.11 -2.21 -2.75
N TYR A 120 -13.79 -0.92 -2.60
CA TYR A 120 -14.56 0.15 -3.25
C TYR A 120 -14.67 -0.01 -4.77
N ASN A 121 -13.64 -0.47 -5.47
CA ASN A 121 -13.73 -0.66 -6.92
C ASN A 121 -14.69 -1.79 -7.30
N ALA A 122 -14.65 -2.91 -6.58
CA ALA A 122 -15.55 -4.05 -6.82
C ALA A 122 -17.02 -3.65 -6.60
N GLU A 123 -17.27 -2.73 -5.66
CA GLU A 123 -18.59 -2.16 -5.38
C GLU A 123 -18.99 -1.00 -6.33
N GLY A 124 -18.21 -0.72 -7.37
CA GLY A 124 -18.49 0.38 -8.31
C GLY A 124 -18.27 1.79 -7.72
N LYS A 125 -17.49 1.89 -6.64
CA LYS A 125 -17.23 3.10 -5.85
C LYS A 125 -15.80 3.63 -5.97
N ALA A 126 -15.13 3.35 -7.08
CA ALA A 126 -13.76 3.83 -7.32
C ALA A 126 -13.63 5.36 -7.25
N ASP A 127 -14.66 6.12 -7.67
CA ASP A 127 -14.65 7.57 -7.55
C ASP A 127 -14.83 8.07 -6.12
N PHE A 128 -15.63 7.36 -5.31
CA PHE A 128 -15.73 7.66 -3.89
C PHE A 128 -14.41 7.44 -3.17
N LEU A 129 -13.71 6.35 -3.50
CA LEU A 129 -12.34 6.12 -3.03
C LEU A 129 -11.40 7.27 -3.43
N ARG A 130 -11.46 7.78 -4.66
CA ARG A 130 -10.65 8.94 -5.09
C ARG A 130 -10.94 10.18 -4.25
N GLU A 131 -12.20 10.43 -3.92
CA GLU A 131 -12.57 11.54 -3.04
C GLU A 131 -12.08 11.35 -1.60
N LEU A 132 -12.13 10.13 -1.05
CA LEU A 132 -11.55 9.83 0.26
C LEU A 132 -10.05 10.15 0.29
N VAL A 133 -9.31 9.72 -0.74
CA VAL A 133 -7.87 10.01 -0.86
C VAL A 133 -7.59 11.52 -0.95
N ILE A 134 -8.46 12.30 -1.60
CA ILE A 134 -8.36 13.77 -1.57
C ILE A 134 -8.61 14.30 -0.14
N LYS A 135 -9.60 13.77 0.59
CA LYS A 135 -9.92 14.17 1.98
C LYS A 135 -8.76 13.87 2.93
N ASP A 136 -8.11 12.72 2.78
CA ASP A 136 -6.95 12.32 3.58
C ASP A 136 -5.76 13.27 3.36
N VAL A 137 -5.47 13.59 2.09
CA VAL A 137 -4.42 14.55 1.74
C VAL A 137 -4.78 15.96 2.21
N ARG A 138 -6.04 16.36 2.08
CA ARG A 138 -6.52 17.64 2.63
C ARG A 138 -6.26 17.70 4.13
N PHE A 139 -6.57 16.65 4.89
CA PHE A 139 -6.31 16.63 6.33
C PHE A 139 -4.82 16.84 6.65
N LEU A 140 -3.93 16.14 5.96
CA LEU A 140 -2.48 16.31 6.14
C LEU A 140 -2.02 17.74 5.83
N LEU A 141 -2.60 18.38 4.82
CA LEU A 141 -2.30 19.77 4.46
C LEU A 141 -2.91 20.80 5.42
N GLY A 142 -4.07 20.50 6.01
CA GLY A 142 -4.77 21.38 6.95
C GLY A 142 -4.14 21.40 8.35
N ASN A 143 -4.74 22.17 9.24
CA ASN A 143 -4.31 22.32 10.65
C ASN A 143 -5.37 21.86 11.66
N ASP A 144 -6.51 21.37 11.18
CA ASP A 144 -7.66 21.00 12.00
C ASP A 144 -7.77 19.49 12.26
N TYR A 145 -8.27 19.16 13.45
CA TYR A 145 -8.62 17.82 13.91
C TYR A 145 -9.63 17.91 15.08
N TYR A 146 -10.20 16.80 15.53
CA TYR A 146 -11.11 16.77 16.68
C TYR A 146 -10.44 16.08 17.86
N GLU A 147 -10.55 16.60 19.09
CA GLU A 147 -9.98 15.93 20.26
C GLU A 147 -10.78 14.64 20.58
N ALA A 148 -12.10 14.74 20.50
CA ALA A 148 -13.01 13.62 20.58
C ALA A 148 -14.06 13.64 19.45
N PRO A 149 -14.62 12.49 19.04
CA PRO A 149 -15.55 12.43 17.90
C PRO A 149 -16.85 13.21 18.12
N ALA A 150 -17.25 13.37 19.38
CA ALA A 150 -18.48 14.07 19.77
C ALA A 150 -18.31 15.59 19.87
N ASP A 151 -17.09 16.11 19.69
CA ASP A 151 -16.83 17.54 19.79
C ASP A 151 -17.58 18.31 18.70
N SER A 152 -18.12 19.48 19.07
CA SER A 152 -18.85 20.34 18.14
C SER A 152 -17.92 21.13 17.22
N MET A 153 -16.70 21.42 17.65
CA MET A 153 -15.71 22.24 16.95
C MET A 153 -14.36 21.50 16.88
N PRO A 154 -13.63 21.61 15.76
CA PRO A 154 -12.27 21.09 15.68
C PRO A 154 -11.29 21.99 16.44
N LYS A 155 -10.16 21.41 16.84
CA LYS A 155 -8.92 22.14 17.12
C LYS A 155 -8.28 22.59 15.80
N SER A 156 -7.30 23.50 15.85
CA SER A 156 -6.68 24.08 14.64
C SER A 156 -5.17 24.35 14.81
N ASP A 157 -4.52 23.57 15.67
CA ASP A 157 -3.12 23.65 16.06
C ASP A 157 -2.24 22.52 15.50
N LYS A 158 -2.80 21.58 14.73
CA LYS A 158 -2.03 20.55 14.02
C LYS A 158 -1.12 21.22 12.98
N ALA A 159 0.12 20.77 12.87
CA ALA A 159 1.01 21.31 11.85
C ALA A 159 0.57 20.93 10.41
N PRO A 160 0.81 21.79 9.41
CA PRO A 160 0.79 21.40 8.00
C PRO A 160 2.07 20.59 7.67
N VAL A 161 2.13 19.96 6.49
CA VAL A 161 3.23 19.04 6.11
C VAL A 161 4.12 19.57 4.97
N LYS A 162 5.37 19.11 4.89
CA LYS A 162 6.28 19.47 3.78
C LYS A 162 6.24 18.54 2.58
N ALA A 163 5.91 17.27 2.82
CA ALA A 163 5.81 16.21 1.84
C ALA A 163 4.71 15.23 2.28
N ILE A 164 4.14 14.50 1.33
CA ILE A 164 3.09 13.51 1.57
C ILE A 164 3.49 12.16 1.02
N VAL A 165 3.31 11.13 1.83
CA VAL A 165 3.48 9.72 1.49
C VAL A 165 2.10 9.05 1.52
N ILE A 166 1.72 8.45 0.39
CA ILE A 166 0.57 7.56 0.29
C ILE A 166 1.07 6.13 0.51
N ALA A 167 0.97 5.65 1.75
CA ALA A 167 1.46 4.33 2.15
C ALA A 167 0.53 3.19 1.68
N CYS A 168 -0.74 3.47 1.46
CA CYS A 168 -1.70 2.49 0.94
C CYS A 168 -1.46 2.20 -0.55
N ASN A 169 -1.25 0.92 -0.90
CA ASN A 169 -1.18 0.48 -2.30
C ASN A 169 -2.47 0.80 -3.05
N THR A 170 -3.64 0.51 -2.47
CA THR A 170 -4.93 0.78 -3.11
C THR A 170 -5.20 2.28 -3.25
N ALA A 171 -4.92 3.10 -2.23
CA ALA A 171 -5.07 4.56 -2.37
C ALA A 171 -4.16 5.11 -3.46
N THR A 172 -2.92 4.62 -3.54
CA THR A 172 -1.98 5.01 -4.59
C THR A 172 -2.51 4.67 -5.98
N ALA A 173 -3.00 3.44 -6.15
CA ALA A 173 -3.52 2.94 -7.42
C ALA A 173 -4.66 3.78 -8.00
N TYR A 174 -5.61 4.21 -7.16
CA TYR A 174 -6.80 4.94 -7.63
C TYR A 174 -6.66 6.46 -7.51
N GLY A 175 -5.96 6.95 -6.48
CA GLY A 175 -6.01 8.33 -6.03
C GLY A 175 -4.79 9.19 -6.36
N LEU A 176 -3.61 8.63 -6.58
CA LEU A 176 -2.35 9.40 -6.65
C LEU A 176 -2.40 10.54 -7.70
N GLU A 177 -2.76 10.24 -8.95
CA GLU A 177 -2.82 11.28 -10.00
C GLU A 177 -3.95 12.29 -9.76
N THR A 178 -5.04 11.86 -9.14
CA THR A 178 -6.16 12.75 -8.78
C THR A 178 -5.70 13.77 -7.75
N VAL A 179 -5.01 13.32 -6.70
CA VAL A 179 -4.49 14.17 -5.64
C VAL A 179 -3.38 15.08 -6.16
N ARG A 180 -2.45 14.59 -6.98
CA ARG A 180 -1.42 15.44 -7.63
C ARG A 180 -2.08 16.58 -8.39
N GLY A 181 -3.10 16.28 -9.20
CA GLY A 181 -3.87 17.29 -9.92
C GLY A 181 -4.62 18.28 -9.01
N ALA A 182 -5.17 17.79 -7.89
CA ALA A 182 -5.83 18.65 -6.90
C ALA A 182 -4.84 19.62 -6.24
N VAL A 183 -3.72 19.11 -5.73
CA VAL A 183 -2.66 19.90 -5.07
C VAL A 183 -2.04 20.91 -6.03
N ASP A 184 -1.80 20.54 -7.29
CA ASP A 184 -1.37 21.45 -8.35
C ASP A 184 -2.40 22.59 -8.55
N SER A 185 -3.70 22.25 -8.61
CA SER A 185 -4.78 23.24 -8.79
C SER A 185 -4.95 24.19 -7.59
N TRP A 186 -4.52 23.74 -6.40
CA TRP A 186 -4.45 24.54 -5.18
C TRP A 186 -3.22 25.45 -5.13
N GLY A 187 -2.30 25.32 -6.10
CA GLY A 187 -1.08 26.13 -6.19
C GLY A 187 -0.03 25.77 -5.14
N LEU A 188 -0.08 24.53 -4.61
CA LEU A 188 0.85 24.04 -3.62
C LEU A 188 1.92 23.18 -4.27
N ASN A 189 3.20 23.44 -3.98
CA ASN A 189 4.32 22.64 -4.50
C ASN A 189 4.74 21.56 -3.49
N ILE A 190 3.82 20.70 -3.07
CA ILE A 190 4.05 19.66 -2.05
C ILE A 190 4.38 18.34 -2.76
N PRO A 191 5.56 17.73 -2.53
CA PRO A 191 5.86 16.42 -3.10
C PRO A 191 4.89 15.36 -2.59
N ILE A 192 4.32 14.56 -3.50
CA ILE A 192 3.41 13.46 -3.19
C ILE A 192 3.96 12.17 -3.78
N LEU A 193 4.38 11.28 -2.89
CA LEU A 193 4.96 9.98 -3.21
C LEU A 193 3.94 8.89 -2.95
N GLY A 194 3.81 7.95 -3.89
CA GLY A 194 2.95 6.78 -3.76
C GLY A 194 3.76 5.50 -3.78
N ILE A 195 3.35 4.54 -2.96
CA ILE A 195 4.08 3.28 -2.74
C ILE A 195 4.24 2.42 -4.01
N ILE A 196 3.25 2.44 -4.92
CA ILE A 196 3.30 1.68 -6.19
C ILE A 196 4.42 2.18 -7.10
N ASP A 197 4.58 3.49 -7.24
CA ASP A 197 5.63 4.08 -8.08
C ASP A 197 7.02 3.71 -7.56
N ALA A 198 7.18 3.67 -6.23
CA ALA A 198 8.43 3.27 -5.61
C ALA A 198 8.74 1.79 -5.87
N GLY A 199 7.78 0.88 -5.65
CA GLY A 199 7.95 -0.54 -5.92
C GLY A 199 8.23 -0.83 -7.41
N ALA A 200 7.53 -0.14 -8.32
CA ALA A 200 7.72 -0.29 -9.76
C ALA A 200 9.13 0.14 -10.21
N LYS A 201 9.64 1.28 -9.71
CA LYS A 201 11.01 1.71 -9.99
C LYS A 201 12.03 0.69 -9.49
N SER A 202 11.89 0.24 -8.25
CA SER A 202 12.84 -0.71 -7.66
C SER A 202 12.87 -2.06 -8.39
N ALA A 203 11.72 -2.55 -8.86
CA ALA A 203 11.67 -3.76 -9.67
C ALA A 203 12.46 -3.61 -10.98
N LEU A 204 12.35 -2.46 -11.66
CA LEU A 204 13.11 -2.18 -12.87
C LEU A 204 14.62 -2.05 -12.62
N LEU A 205 15.02 -1.51 -11.47
CA LEU A 205 16.44 -1.42 -11.08
C LEU A 205 17.08 -2.79 -10.81
N LYS A 206 16.29 -3.86 -10.64
CA LYS A 206 16.82 -5.23 -10.55
C LYS A 206 17.12 -5.87 -11.90
N LEU A 207 16.59 -5.31 -12.98
CA LEU A 207 16.87 -5.79 -14.33
C LEU A 207 18.25 -5.29 -14.77
N LYS A 208 19.09 -6.21 -15.26
CA LYS A 208 20.31 -5.82 -15.97
C LYS A 208 20.01 -5.55 -17.44
N PRO A 209 20.82 -4.71 -18.13
CA PRO A 209 20.70 -4.53 -19.56
C PRO A 209 20.75 -5.87 -20.31
N GLY A 210 19.75 -6.13 -21.14
CA GLY A 210 19.55 -7.36 -21.90
C GLY A 210 18.65 -8.40 -21.22
N GLU A 211 18.44 -8.34 -19.90
CA GLU A 211 17.55 -9.28 -19.18
C GLU A 211 16.06 -8.95 -19.41
N GLU A 212 15.72 -7.70 -19.75
CA GLU A 212 14.35 -7.20 -19.86
C GLU A 212 13.48 -7.92 -20.91
N ASN A 213 14.11 -8.50 -21.94
CA ASN A 213 13.40 -9.23 -23.00
C ASN A 213 12.97 -10.63 -22.57
N ASN A 214 13.61 -11.19 -21.54
CA ASN A 214 13.30 -12.53 -21.02
C ASN A 214 12.72 -12.50 -19.60
N ALA A 215 12.58 -11.32 -19.00
CA ALA A 215 12.11 -11.18 -17.63
C ALA A 215 10.58 -11.07 -17.53
N VAL A 216 10.06 -11.63 -16.43
CA VAL A 216 8.72 -11.34 -15.90
C VAL A 216 8.87 -10.73 -14.52
N ILE A 217 8.14 -9.64 -14.27
CA ILE A 217 7.98 -9.07 -12.93
C ILE A 217 6.67 -9.62 -12.37
N GLY A 218 6.77 -10.40 -11.29
CA GLY A 218 5.61 -10.85 -10.52
C GLY A 218 5.13 -9.76 -9.58
N VAL A 219 3.82 -9.69 -9.35
CA VAL A 219 3.21 -8.80 -8.37
C VAL A 219 2.21 -9.60 -7.53
N LEU A 220 2.46 -9.69 -6.24
CA LEU A 220 1.50 -10.18 -5.25
C LEU A 220 0.88 -8.97 -4.56
N ALA A 221 -0.43 -8.74 -4.73
CA ALA A 221 -1.09 -7.59 -4.11
C ALA A 221 -2.54 -7.91 -3.70
N THR A 222 -3.25 -6.93 -3.14
CA THR A 222 -4.68 -7.08 -2.87
C THR A 222 -5.49 -7.14 -4.17
N GLU A 223 -6.73 -7.65 -4.10
CA GLU A 223 -7.69 -7.66 -5.21
C GLU A 223 -7.84 -6.26 -5.83
N GLY A 224 -8.15 -5.24 -5.01
CA GLY A 224 -8.31 -3.87 -5.47
C GLY A 224 -7.06 -3.30 -6.15
N THR A 225 -5.86 -3.62 -5.64
CA THR A 225 -4.60 -3.19 -6.24
C THR A 225 -4.37 -3.87 -7.59
N CYS A 226 -4.58 -5.19 -7.71
CA CYS A 226 -4.43 -5.90 -8.98
C CYS A 226 -5.42 -5.39 -10.03
N ALA A 227 -6.69 -5.26 -9.66
CA ALA A 227 -7.78 -4.82 -10.53
C ALA A 227 -7.57 -3.40 -11.07
N SER A 228 -6.87 -2.54 -10.32
CA SER A 228 -6.58 -1.17 -10.75
C SER A 228 -5.62 -1.08 -11.95
N GLY A 229 -4.81 -2.11 -12.18
CA GLY A 229 -3.69 -2.05 -13.13
C GLY A 229 -2.57 -1.09 -12.73
N GLY A 230 -2.53 -0.61 -11.48
CA GLY A 230 -1.57 0.39 -10.99
C GLY A 230 -0.11 -0.02 -11.17
N TYR A 231 0.27 -1.23 -10.73
CA TYR A 231 1.62 -1.76 -10.95
C TYR A 231 1.96 -1.92 -12.44
N PRO A 232 1.13 -2.60 -13.27
CA PRO A 232 1.37 -2.69 -14.70
C PRO A 232 1.55 -1.33 -15.39
N ALA A 233 0.71 -0.36 -15.07
CA ALA A 233 0.80 0.98 -15.63
C ALA A 233 2.11 1.68 -15.22
N SER A 234 2.43 1.65 -13.93
CA SER A 234 3.63 2.30 -13.38
C SER A 234 4.92 1.65 -13.91
N ILE A 235 5.02 0.32 -13.88
CA ILE A 235 6.15 -0.43 -14.44
C ILE A 235 6.31 -0.11 -15.94
N LYS A 236 5.25 -0.15 -16.74
CA LYS A 236 5.33 0.17 -18.17
C LYS A 236 5.77 1.61 -18.41
N ASN A 237 5.30 2.57 -17.59
CA ASN A 237 5.68 3.97 -17.70
C ASN A 237 7.18 4.19 -17.44
N TYR A 238 7.71 3.59 -16.37
CA TYR A 238 9.14 3.69 -16.05
C TYR A 238 10.00 2.85 -17.01
N ALA A 239 9.51 1.69 -17.47
CA ALA A 239 10.22 0.85 -18.42
C ALA A 239 10.45 1.57 -19.75
N LYS A 240 9.46 2.32 -20.27
CA LYS A 240 9.61 3.11 -21.51
C LYS A 240 10.76 4.13 -21.44
N GLN A 241 11.04 4.64 -20.25
CA GLN A 241 12.08 5.65 -20.04
C GLN A 241 13.47 5.01 -19.92
N ASN A 242 13.56 3.78 -19.40
CA ASN A 242 14.83 3.11 -19.09
C ASN A 242 15.22 2.03 -20.10
N PHE A 243 14.26 1.45 -20.81
CA PHE A 243 14.41 0.32 -21.73
C PHE A 243 13.61 0.55 -23.03
N PRO A 244 13.96 1.56 -23.84
CA PRO A 244 13.20 1.91 -25.04
C PRO A 244 13.18 0.75 -26.05
N GLY A 245 11.97 0.31 -26.44
CA GLY A 245 11.75 -0.78 -27.41
C GLY A 245 11.51 -2.16 -26.80
N ASN A 246 11.69 -2.32 -25.48
CA ASN A 246 11.55 -3.60 -24.82
C ASN A 246 10.18 -3.79 -24.17
N HIS A 247 9.72 -5.05 -24.13
CA HIS A 247 8.44 -5.45 -23.55
C HIS A 247 8.68 -6.28 -22.29
N ILE A 248 8.62 -5.63 -21.13
CA ILE A 248 8.66 -6.30 -19.83
C ILE A 248 7.28 -6.93 -19.58
N HIS A 249 7.27 -8.24 -19.34
CA HIS A 249 6.06 -8.96 -18.96
C HIS A 249 5.79 -8.79 -17.46
N ILE A 250 4.52 -8.69 -17.12
CA ILE A 250 4.08 -8.42 -15.75
C ILE A 250 2.96 -9.40 -15.45
N ALA A 251 3.16 -10.24 -14.43
CA ALA A 251 2.15 -11.17 -13.96
C ALA A 251 1.65 -10.69 -12.59
N GLN A 252 0.35 -10.41 -12.47
CA GLN A 252 -0.25 -10.02 -11.20
C GLN A 252 -1.09 -11.16 -10.64
N GLN A 253 -0.97 -11.41 -9.34
CA GLN A 253 -1.84 -12.30 -8.61
C GLN A 253 -2.42 -11.61 -7.38
N ALA A 254 -3.75 -11.55 -7.35
CA ALA A 254 -4.50 -11.04 -6.22
C ALA A 254 -4.51 -12.07 -5.08
N GLY A 255 -4.19 -11.62 -3.87
CA GLY A 255 -4.36 -12.38 -2.64
C GLY A 255 -5.69 -12.07 -1.99
N ILE A 256 -6.79 -12.60 -2.53
CA ILE A 256 -8.11 -12.47 -1.91
C ILE A 256 -8.06 -13.05 -0.49
N GLY A 257 -8.44 -12.25 0.49
CA GLY A 257 -8.45 -12.65 1.89
C GLY A 257 -7.10 -12.82 2.57
N LEU A 258 -5.96 -12.77 1.86
CA LEU A 258 -4.64 -12.98 2.49
C LEU A 258 -4.32 -11.92 3.54
N ALA A 259 -4.55 -10.63 3.24
CA ALA A 259 -4.35 -9.56 4.22
C ALA A 259 -5.27 -9.73 5.44
N GLY A 260 -6.55 -10.03 5.22
CA GLY A 260 -7.51 -10.29 6.31
C GLY A 260 -7.14 -11.53 7.13
N ALA A 261 -6.64 -12.59 6.51
CA ALA A 261 -6.16 -13.78 7.21
C ALA A 261 -4.93 -13.47 8.09
N ILE A 262 -4.02 -12.60 7.62
CA ILE A 262 -2.89 -12.11 8.43
C ILE A 262 -3.40 -11.26 9.60
N ASP A 263 -4.46 -10.48 9.39
CA ASP A 263 -5.12 -9.69 10.43
C ASP A 263 -5.96 -10.52 11.42
N GLY A 264 -6.19 -11.81 11.15
CA GLY A 264 -7.06 -12.65 11.95
C GLY A 264 -8.56 -12.34 11.76
N ASP A 265 -8.93 -11.73 10.64
CA ASP A 265 -10.32 -11.49 10.27
C ASP A 265 -11.05 -12.83 10.09
N LEU A 266 -12.09 -13.01 10.91
CA LEU A 266 -12.90 -14.22 10.92
C LEU A 266 -13.50 -14.52 9.57
N ASN A 267 -13.74 -13.55 8.68
CA ASN A 267 -14.23 -13.82 7.33
C ASN A 267 -13.25 -14.66 6.48
N TYR A 268 -11.98 -14.73 6.85
CA TYR A 268 -10.93 -15.40 6.08
C TYR A 268 -10.22 -16.52 6.84
N ILE A 269 -10.09 -16.40 8.16
CA ILE A 269 -9.49 -17.42 9.02
C ILE A 269 -10.23 -17.51 10.35
N ASP A 270 -10.55 -18.71 10.80
CA ASP A 270 -11.09 -18.98 12.12
C ASP A 270 -10.27 -20.12 12.76
N PRO A 271 -9.33 -19.81 13.67
CA PRO A 271 -8.52 -20.82 14.33
C PRO A 271 -9.33 -21.84 15.15
N ALA A 272 -10.56 -21.50 15.55
CA ALA A 272 -11.45 -22.40 16.28
C ALA A 272 -12.27 -23.32 15.35
N ALA A 273 -12.36 -22.98 14.06
CA ALA A 273 -13.09 -23.80 13.10
C ALA A 273 -12.36 -25.12 12.82
N ASN A 274 -13.11 -26.22 12.89
CA ASN A 274 -12.65 -27.58 12.56
C ASN A 274 -13.45 -28.23 11.42
N THR A 275 -14.46 -27.53 10.89
CA THR A 275 -15.27 -27.92 9.73
C THR A 275 -15.42 -26.74 8.77
N ALA A 276 -15.73 -27.02 7.51
CA ALA A 276 -16.02 -25.97 6.53
C ALA A 276 -17.17 -25.08 7.02
N ARG A 277 -17.02 -23.78 6.77
CA ARG A 277 -17.94 -22.73 7.21
C ARG A 277 -18.95 -22.40 6.12
N SER A 278 -20.00 -21.66 6.48
CA SER A 278 -20.99 -21.19 5.51
C SER A 278 -20.35 -20.27 4.45
N ASP A 279 -21.00 -20.11 3.31
CA ASP A 279 -20.51 -19.20 2.26
C ASP A 279 -20.78 -17.74 2.65
N GLU A 280 -21.71 -17.52 3.57
CA GLU A 280 -21.95 -16.27 4.25
C GLU A 280 -20.77 -15.86 5.16
N ASP A 281 -20.15 -16.82 5.86
CA ASP A 281 -19.09 -16.57 6.84
C ASP A 281 -17.67 -16.61 6.23
N TYR A 282 -17.46 -17.36 5.14
CA TYR A 282 -16.15 -17.51 4.51
C TYR A 282 -16.05 -16.75 3.18
N LYS A 283 -15.09 -15.83 3.07
CA LYS A 283 -14.89 -14.94 1.90
C LYS A 283 -13.57 -15.16 1.16
N GLY A 284 -12.83 -16.23 1.46
CA GLY A 284 -11.58 -16.57 0.80
C GLY A 284 -11.75 -17.42 -0.48
N PRO A 285 -10.65 -17.91 -1.06
CA PRO A 285 -10.68 -18.84 -2.20
C PRO A 285 -11.46 -20.11 -1.87
N GLY A 286 -12.25 -20.59 -2.82
CA GLY A 286 -13.02 -21.83 -2.65
C GLY A 286 -13.31 -22.50 -3.98
N LEU A 287 -13.75 -23.76 -3.96
CA LEU A 287 -13.99 -24.56 -5.17
C LEU A 287 -14.88 -23.84 -6.20
N ASN A 288 -15.98 -23.25 -5.73
CA ASN A 288 -16.99 -22.60 -6.57
C ASN A 288 -16.86 -21.08 -6.58
N HIS A 289 -15.75 -20.51 -6.08
CA HIS A 289 -15.59 -19.07 -6.07
C HIS A 289 -15.44 -18.56 -7.53
N PRO A 290 -16.25 -17.58 -7.97
CA PRO A 290 -16.35 -17.21 -9.39
C PRO A 290 -15.05 -16.64 -9.98
N GLN A 291 -14.27 -15.92 -9.17
CA GLN A 291 -13.01 -15.28 -9.62
C GLN A 291 -11.73 -15.92 -9.04
N PHE A 292 -11.82 -16.57 -7.88
CA PHE A 292 -10.67 -17.13 -7.15
C PHE A 292 -10.92 -18.60 -6.80
N PRO A 293 -11.14 -19.46 -7.81
CA PRO A 293 -11.41 -20.87 -7.56
C PRO A 293 -10.17 -21.57 -6.99
N ILE A 294 -10.40 -22.54 -6.11
CA ILE A 294 -9.40 -23.57 -5.81
C ILE A 294 -9.52 -24.64 -6.91
N ASP A 295 -8.66 -24.54 -7.92
CA ASP A 295 -8.58 -25.51 -9.01
C ASP A 295 -8.01 -26.86 -8.53
N THR A 296 -8.84 -27.89 -8.50
CA THR A 296 -8.44 -29.23 -8.02
C THR A 296 -7.42 -29.92 -8.91
N SER A 297 -7.20 -29.46 -10.15
CA SER A 297 -6.12 -29.95 -11.00
C SER A 297 -4.73 -29.52 -10.50
N LEU A 298 -4.67 -28.44 -9.71
CA LEU A 298 -3.45 -27.89 -9.10
C LEU A 298 -3.21 -28.40 -7.66
N TRP A 299 -3.86 -29.50 -7.25
CA TRP A 299 -3.79 -29.96 -5.85
C TRP A 299 -2.36 -30.28 -5.38
N ALA A 300 -1.54 -30.85 -6.27
CA ALA A 300 -0.14 -31.13 -5.99
C ALA A 300 0.67 -29.83 -5.88
N GLU A 301 0.43 -28.85 -6.77
CA GLU A 301 1.05 -27.53 -6.74
C GLU A 301 0.71 -26.72 -5.50
N TYR A 302 -0.53 -26.81 -5.02
CA TYR A 302 -0.92 -26.09 -3.82
C TYR A 302 -0.19 -26.63 -2.60
N ASN A 303 0.01 -27.95 -2.50
CA ASN A 303 0.64 -28.59 -1.36
C ASN A 303 0.13 -28.05 -0.01
N PHE A 304 -1.20 -27.93 0.09
CA PHE A 304 -1.85 -27.34 1.25
C PHE A 304 -1.57 -28.17 2.50
N GLU A 305 -1.33 -27.46 3.61
CA GLU A 305 -1.26 -28.07 4.93
C GLU A 305 -2.65 -28.49 5.39
N GLY A 306 -2.79 -29.76 5.76
CA GLY A 306 -4.03 -30.31 6.31
C GLY A 306 -4.31 -29.90 7.76
N GLY A 307 -5.21 -30.63 8.42
CA GLY A 307 -5.67 -30.28 9.76
C GLY A 307 -6.50 -29.00 9.74
N ASN A 308 -6.38 -28.17 10.78
CA ASN A 308 -7.16 -26.92 10.88
C ASN A 308 -6.73 -25.85 9.87
N GLY A 309 -5.64 -26.04 9.11
CA GLY A 309 -5.22 -25.11 8.06
C GLY A 309 -6.02 -25.23 6.77
N LEU A 310 -6.74 -26.34 6.55
CA LEU A 310 -7.51 -26.60 5.34
C LEU A 310 -8.82 -27.30 5.71
N LEU A 311 -9.93 -26.57 5.60
CA LEU A 311 -11.25 -27.07 5.96
C LEU A 311 -11.91 -27.67 4.71
N ILE A 312 -12.20 -28.97 4.75
CA ILE A 312 -12.77 -29.71 3.62
C ILE A 312 -14.13 -30.29 4.01
N GLU A 313 -15.12 -30.08 3.15
CA GLU A 313 -16.41 -30.77 3.19
C GLU A 313 -16.50 -31.73 1.99
N LYS A 314 -16.98 -32.95 2.22
CA LYS A 314 -17.18 -33.96 1.17
C LYS A 314 -18.63 -34.43 1.17
N ASN A 315 -19.14 -34.76 -0.01
CA ASN A 315 -20.42 -35.45 -0.14
C ASN A 315 -20.29 -36.94 0.23
N ASP A 316 -21.42 -37.65 0.28
CA ASP A 316 -21.48 -39.08 0.61
C ASP A 316 -20.66 -39.99 -0.32
N LYS A 317 -20.32 -39.52 -1.52
CA LYS A 317 -19.49 -40.23 -2.50
C LYS A 317 -18.00 -39.87 -2.38
N GLY A 318 -17.62 -39.07 -1.39
CA GLY A 318 -16.25 -38.60 -1.15
C GLY A 318 -15.80 -37.45 -2.06
N GLY A 319 -16.68 -36.91 -2.90
CA GLY A 319 -16.39 -35.75 -3.75
C GLY A 319 -16.31 -34.47 -2.93
N LEU A 320 -15.35 -33.60 -3.23
CA LEU A 320 -15.17 -32.33 -2.54
C LEU A 320 -16.37 -31.40 -2.82
N VAL A 321 -16.95 -30.86 -1.76
CA VAL A 321 -18.07 -29.90 -1.79
C VAL A 321 -17.57 -28.51 -1.42
N LYS A 322 -16.76 -28.42 -0.35
CA LYS A 322 -16.07 -27.19 0.05
C LYS A 322 -14.61 -27.46 0.32
N VAL A 323 -13.78 -26.49 -0.05
CA VAL A 323 -12.38 -26.39 0.35
C VAL A 323 -12.16 -24.94 0.73
N GLN A 324 -11.74 -24.70 1.97
CA GLN A 324 -11.53 -23.36 2.52
C GLN A 324 -10.14 -23.31 3.16
N LEU A 325 -9.40 -22.25 2.82
CA LEU A 325 -8.09 -21.99 3.40
C LEU A 325 -8.28 -21.38 4.79
N ASN A 326 -7.65 -21.98 5.80
CA ASN A 326 -7.76 -21.58 7.20
C ASN A 326 -6.38 -21.46 7.87
N SER A 327 -5.35 -21.18 7.07
CA SER A 327 -4.02 -20.76 7.54
C SER A 327 -3.43 -19.75 6.56
N VAL A 328 -2.67 -18.77 7.09
CA VAL A 328 -1.94 -17.81 6.26
C VAL A 328 -1.00 -18.52 5.27
N GLY A 329 -0.34 -19.59 5.72
CA GLY A 329 0.50 -20.43 4.86
C GLY A 329 -0.25 -20.96 3.64
N ASN A 330 -1.48 -21.48 3.80
CA ASN A 330 -2.26 -21.96 2.67
C ASN A 330 -2.72 -20.84 1.73
N TYR A 331 -3.03 -19.64 2.24
CA TYR A 331 -3.26 -18.47 1.37
C TYR A 331 -2.00 -18.11 0.56
N ILE A 332 -0.81 -18.14 1.17
CA ILE A 332 0.46 -17.87 0.48
C ILE A 332 0.72 -18.91 -0.62
N LYS A 333 0.51 -20.19 -0.32
CA LYS A 333 0.65 -21.28 -1.30
C LYS A 333 -0.30 -21.10 -2.47
N TYR A 334 -1.58 -20.81 -2.20
CA TYR A 334 -2.56 -20.50 -3.23
C TYR A 334 -2.10 -19.34 -4.13
N CYS A 335 -1.74 -18.20 -3.54
CA CYS A 335 -1.33 -17.02 -4.31
C CYS A 335 -0.04 -17.28 -5.11
N THR A 336 0.94 -17.94 -4.50
CA THR A 336 2.22 -18.20 -5.16
C THR A 336 2.06 -19.20 -6.31
N THR A 337 1.27 -20.26 -6.12
CA THR A 337 0.94 -21.21 -7.19
C THR A 337 0.26 -20.51 -8.37
N HIS A 338 -0.78 -19.72 -8.12
CA HIS A 338 -1.51 -19.02 -9.19
C HIS A 338 -0.65 -17.97 -9.91
N LEU A 339 0.27 -17.29 -9.20
CA LEU A 339 1.23 -16.39 -9.84
C LEU A 339 2.14 -17.17 -10.81
N VAL A 340 2.69 -18.30 -10.36
CA VAL A 340 3.60 -19.13 -11.16
C VAL A 340 2.89 -19.74 -12.36
N VAL A 341 1.69 -20.32 -12.17
CA VAL A 341 0.87 -20.89 -13.25
C VAL A 341 0.56 -19.82 -14.30
N LYS A 342 0.14 -18.64 -13.88
CA LYS A 342 -0.09 -17.50 -14.79
C LYS A 342 1.15 -17.12 -15.59
N ILE A 343 2.34 -17.16 -15.00
CA ILE A 343 3.59 -16.90 -15.71
C ILE A 343 3.85 -17.97 -16.78
N VAL A 344 3.63 -19.25 -16.46
CA VAL A 344 3.79 -20.36 -17.42
C VAL A 344 2.85 -20.16 -18.62
N GLU A 345 1.59 -19.79 -18.36
CA GLU A 345 0.55 -19.67 -19.38
C GLU A 345 0.66 -18.40 -20.23
N GLU A 346 0.91 -17.25 -19.59
CA GLU A 346 0.84 -15.93 -20.24
C GLU A 346 2.21 -15.39 -20.70
N SER A 347 3.31 -15.99 -20.22
CA SER A 347 4.68 -15.54 -20.51
C SER A 347 5.62 -16.69 -20.89
N PRO A 348 5.26 -17.51 -21.89
CA PRO A 348 6.01 -18.72 -22.23
C PRO A 348 7.47 -18.39 -22.59
N GLY A 349 8.39 -19.18 -22.01
CA GLY A 349 9.83 -19.05 -22.24
C GLY A 349 10.53 -17.95 -21.43
N ARG A 350 9.78 -17.16 -20.64
CA ARG A 350 10.34 -16.08 -19.80
C ARG A 350 10.58 -16.55 -18.37
N VAL A 351 11.53 -15.90 -17.71
CA VAL A 351 11.96 -16.21 -16.34
C VAL A 351 11.44 -15.15 -15.39
N LEU A 352 10.92 -15.59 -14.24
CA LEU A 352 10.53 -14.70 -13.15
C LEU A 352 11.79 -14.02 -12.57
N ASN A 353 11.87 -12.70 -12.70
CA ASN A 353 13.04 -11.93 -12.27
C ASN A 353 12.91 -11.44 -10.82
N SER A 354 11.74 -10.90 -10.48
CA SER A 354 11.47 -10.33 -9.16
C SER A 354 9.98 -10.43 -8.82
N ILE A 355 9.66 -10.43 -7.53
CA ILE A 355 8.27 -10.32 -7.06
C ILE A 355 8.12 -9.03 -6.25
N ILE A 356 7.17 -8.19 -6.64
CA ILE A 356 6.74 -7.03 -5.85
C ILE A 356 5.71 -7.48 -4.83
N LEU A 357 5.95 -7.14 -3.56
CA LEU A 357 5.05 -7.39 -2.43
C LEU A 357 4.11 -6.18 -2.27
N GLY A 358 3.13 -6.07 -3.17
CA GLY A 358 2.20 -4.94 -3.31
C GLY A 358 1.10 -4.87 -2.25
N CYS A 359 1.38 -5.30 -1.01
CA CYS A 359 0.54 -5.14 0.16
C CYS A 359 1.46 -4.97 1.38
N THR A 360 1.07 -4.11 2.33
CA THR A 360 1.87 -3.78 3.53
C THR A 360 2.17 -4.97 4.43
N HIS A 361 1.39 -6.05 4.33
CA HIS A 361 1.54 -7.27 5.14
C HIS A 361 2.50 -8.31 4.54
N TYR A 362 2.71 -8.29 3.22
CA TYR A 362 3.37 -9.39 2.52
C TYR A 362 4.89 -9.49 2.77
N PRO A 363 5.64 -8.40 3.05
CA PRO A 363 7.06 -8.48 3.38
C PRO A 363 7.41 -9.40 4.55
N PHE A 364 6.49 -9.62 5.50
CA PHE A 364 6.72 -10.53 6.63
C PHE A 364 6.69 -12.01 6.26
N PHE A 365 6.34 -12.35 5.01
CA PHE A 365 6.15 -13.72 4.54
C PHE A 365 7.05 -14.08 3.34
N GLU A 366 8.16 -13.36 3.17
CA GLU A 366 9.11 -13.63 2.08
C GLU A 366 9.67 -15.06 2.11
N ASP A 367 9.94 -15.60 3.30
CA ASP A 367 10.52 -16.94 3.46
C ASP A 367 9.52 -18.04 3.09
N GLU A 368 8.24 -17.88 3.43
CA GLU A 368 7.17 -18.79 3.04
C GLU A 368 6.92 -18.75 1.53
N ILE A 369 6.87 -17.55 0.93
CA ILE A 369 6.72 -17.39 -0.52
C ILE A 369 7.92 -18.04 -1.22
N ARG A 370 9.14 -17.78 -0.76
CA ARG A 370 10.37 -18.38 -1.31
C ARG A 370 10.36 -19.90 -1.20
N SER A 371 9.99 -20.43 -0.05
CA SER A 371 9.92 -21.86 0.19
C SER A 371 8.93 -22.53 -0.76
N HIS A 372 7.76 -21.93 -0.98
CA HIS A 372 6.78 -22.47 -1.92
C HIS A 372 7.22 -22.36 -3.39
N LEU A 373 7.91 -21.27 -3.78
CA LEU A 373 8.52 -21.17 -5.10
C LEU A 373 9.54 -22.29 -5.34
N MET A 374 10.37 -22.61 -4.34
CA MET A 374 11.34 -23.70 -4.45
C MET A 374 10.67 -25.07 -4.51
N PHE A 375 9.57 -25.25 -3.76
CA PHE A 375 8.73 -26.45 -3.89
C PHE A 375 8.19 -26.61 -5.31
N LEU A 376 7.56 -25.57 -5.87
CA LEU A 376 7.05 -25.59 -7.25
C LEU A 376 8.16 -25.87 -8.26
N LYS A 377 9.33 -25.26 -8.09
CA LYS A 377 10.51 -25.47 -8.94
C LYS A 377 10.92 -26.95 -9.00
N GLN A 378 10.83 -27.66 -7.87
CA GLN A 378 11.17 -29.09 -7.79
C GLN A 378 10.05 -30.02 -8.26
N LEU A 379 8.81 -29.52 -8.28
CA LEU A 379 7.62 -30.32 -8.58
C LEU A 379 7.52 -30.71 -10.06
N ASP A 380 7.83 -29.80 -10.98
CA ASP A 380 7.69 -30.01 -12.43
C ASP A 380 8.70 -29.17 -13.23
N GLU A 381 9.22 -29.73 -14.33
CA GLU A 381 10.16 -29.07 -15.24
C GLU A 381 9.63 -27.73 -15.79
N LYS A 382 8.31 -27.61 -15.98
CA LYS A 382 7.68 -26.37 -16.45
C LYS A 382 7.89 -25.21 -15.47
N TYR A 383 7.92 -25.49 -14.16
CA TYR A 383 8.20 -24.51 -13.12
C TYR A 383 9.71 -24.28 -12.95
N ASP A 384 10.52 -25.34 -13.09
CA ASP A 384 11.98 -25.26 -13.03
C ASP A 384 12.56 -24.23 -14.02
N LYS A 385 12.00 -24.18 -15.23
CA LYS A 385 12.41 -23.27 -16.32
C LYS A 385 12.10 -21.80 -16.04
N ILE A 386 11.09 -21.50 -15.22
CA ILE A 386 10.63 -20.13 -14.98
C ILE A 386 11.07 -19.56 -13.62
N ILE A 387 11.28 -20.42 -12.61
CA ILE A 387 11.66 -19.99 -11.25
C ILE A 387 13.20 -20.04 -11.15
N PRO A 388 13.89 -18.91 -10.93
CA PRO A 388 15.34 -18.92 -10.75
C PRO A 388 15.73 -19.56 -9.40
N GLY A 389 16.99 -19.99 -9.25
CA GLY A 389 17.51 -20.50 -7.97
C GLY A 389 17.54 -19.46 -6.83
N GLY A 390 17.40 -18.18 -7.15
CA GLY A 390 17.22 -17.11 -6.19
C GLY A 390 16.29 -16.03 -6.75
N ILE A 391 15.28 -15.65 -5.97
CA ILE A 391 14.31 -14.60 -6.33
C ILE A 391 14.56 -13.33 -5.52
N SER A 392 14.51 -12.19 -6.20
CA SER A 392 14.51 -10.87 -5.53
C SER A 392 13.09 -10.48 -5.17
N PHE A 393 12.83 -10.26 -3.89
CA PHE A 393 11.61 -9.60 -3.45
C PHE A 393 11.82 -8.09 -3.42
N ILE A 394 10.79 -7.36 -3.81
CA ILE A 394 10.74 -5.91 -3.72
C ILE A 394 9.72 -5.57 -2.66
N ASP A 395 10.22 -5.08 -1.52
CA ASP A 395 9.41 -4.38 -0.53
C ASP A 395 9.19 -2.93 -1.00
N PRO A 396 7.95 -2.56 -1.35
CA PRO A 396 7.63 -1.19 -1.74
C PRO A 396 7.85 -0.18 -0.62
N ALA A 397 7.78 -0.58 0.65
CA ALA A 397 7.99 0.31 1.80
C ALA A 397 9.43 0.82 1.87
N GLN A 398 10.43 -0.08 1.78
CA GLN A 398 11.84 0.30 1.69
C GLN A 398 12.13 1.15 0.44
N SER A 399 11.52 0.80 -0.69
CA SER A 399 11.64 1.54 -1.95
C SER A 399 11.11 2.97 -1.83
N LEU A 400 10.01 3.13 -1.08
CA LEU A 400 9.36 4.41 -0.84
C LEU A 400 10.18 5.28 0.11
N ALA A 401 10.73 4.71 1.19
CA ALA A 401 11.64 5.40 2.09
C ALA A 401 12.87 5.95 1.35
N TYR A 402 13.50 5.14 0.50
CA TYR A 402 14.60 5.57 -0.36
C TYR A 402 14.19 6.69 -1.34
N SER A 403 12.99 6.60 -1.92
CA SER A 403 12.46 7.63 -2.82
C SER A 403 12.16 8.95 -2.09
N LEU A 404 11.64 8.85 -0.87
CA LEU A 404 11.36 9.99 -0.01
C LEU A 404 12.65 10.71 0.38
N TYR A 405 13.69 9.97 0.76
CA TYR A 405 14.99 10.55 1.10
C TYR A 405 15.54 11.40 -0.05
N ASN A 406 15.62 10.80 -1.25
CA ASN A 406 16.10 11.52 -2.43
C ASN A 406 15.23 12.73 -2.79
N CYS A 407 13.92 12.65 -2.56
CA CYS A 407 13.00 13.77 -2.78
C CYS A 407 13.32 14.94 -1.84
N LEU A 408 13.50 14.66 -0.54
CA LEU A 408 13.82 15.70 0.45
C LEU A 408 15.18 16.32 0.20
N ALA A 409 16.19 15.52 -0.15
CA ALA A 409 17.53 16.00 -0.49
C ALA A 409 17.51 16.91 -1.72
N LYS A 410 16.86 16.48 -2.80
CA LYS A 410 16.75 17.24 -4.04
C LYS A 410 16.08 18.60 -3.83
N ASP A 411 15.00 18.63 -3.05
CA ASP A 411 14.21 19.85 -2.83
C ASP A 411 14.70 20.68 -1.64
N SER A 412 15.83 20.29 -1.02
CA SER A 412 16.40 20.94 0.18
C SER A 412 15.38 21.08 1.31
N LEU A 413 14.62 20.01 1.56
CA LEU A 413 13.51 19.97 2.54
C LEU A 413 13.87 19.29 3.87
N TRP A 414 15.13 18.94 4.11
CA TRP A 414 15.56 18.30 5.35
C TRP A 414 15.26 19.15 6.58
N GLY A 415 14.74 18.48 7.61
CA GLY A 415 14.44 19.01 8.93
C GLY A 415 15.67 19.16 9.82
N ALA A 416 15.40 19.55 11.06
CA ALA A 416 16.38 19.68 12.14
C ALA A 416 15.75 19.35 13.51
N ASP A 417 14.59 18.67 13.49
CA ASP A 417 13.81 18.32 14.67
C ASP A 417 14.03 16.84 14.99
N ASP A 418 13.85 16.40 16.23
CA ASP A 418 13.82 14.96 16.53
C ASP A 418 12.42 14.37 16.27
N ASN A 419 12.35 13.04 16.18
CA ASN A 419 11.10 12.33 15.89
C ASN A 419 10.08 12.39 17.06
N VAL A 420 10.44 13.03 18.19
CA VAL A 420 9.69 13.03 19.46
C VAL A 420 8.33 13.72 19.30
N ASN A 421 8.24 14.76 18.49
CA ASN A 421 7.00 15.52 18.28
C ASN A 421 6.21 15.08 17.04
N SER A 422 6.21 13.77 16.76
CA SER A 422 5.37 13.18 15.71
C SER A 422 3.94 12.98 16.20
N GLU A 423 2.96 13.25 15.33
CA GLU A 423 1.54 13.20 15.66
C GLU A 423 0.84 12.07 14.91
N PHE A 424 -0.05 11.35 15.59
CA PHE A 424 -0.75 10.21 15.02
C PHE A 424 -2.25 10.43 15.12
N PHE A 425 -2.95 10.20 14.02
CA PHE A 425 -4.38 10.40 13.89
C PHE A 425 -5.07 9.17 13.31
N ILE A 426 -6.34 9.03 13.66
CA ILE A 426 -7.22 7.97 13.17
C ILE A 426 -8.59 8.55 12.85
N SER A 427 -9.20 8.10 11.76
CA SER A 427 -10.59 8.44 11.45
C SER A 427 -11.55 7.49 12.15
N VAL A 428 -12.64 8.05 12.65
CA VAL A 428 -13.74 7.29 13.26
C VAL A 428 -15.07 7.84 12.78
N PRO A 429 -16.16 7.04 12.78
CA PRO A 429 -17.48 7.54 12.44
C PRO A 429 -17.87 8.78 13.26
N ASN A 430 -18.48 9.77 12.60
CA ASN A 430 -18.96 10.97 13.27
C ASN A 430 -20.29 10.69 14.00
N PRO A 431 -20.32 10.65 15.34
CA PRO A 431 -21.54 10.36 16.09
C PRO A 431 -22.55 11.53 16.07
N ARG A 432 -22.13 12.74 15.64
CA ARG A 432 -23.01 13.92 15.59
C ARG A 432 -23.85 13.99 14.32
N LEU A 433 -23.51 13.20 13.31
CA LEU A 433 -24.24 13.19 12.05
C LEU A 433 -25.38 12.18 12.17
N ALA A 434 -26.62 12.66 12.33
CA ALA A 434 -27.79 11.80 12.53
C ALA A 434 -28.05 10.81 11.38
N SER A 435 -27.54 11.11 10.18
CA SER A 435 -27.62 10.22 9.01
C SER A 435 -26.50 9.17 8.95
N ASN A 436 -25.60 9.12 9.93
CA ASN A 436 -24.59 8.06 10.02
C ASN A 436 -25.20 6.78 10.58
N GLU A 437 -24.95 5.67 9.89
CA GLU A 437 -25.23 4.34 10.41
C GLU A 437 -23.94 3.76 10.99
N ILE A 438 -23.99 3.36 12.26
CA ILE A 438 -22.85 2.82 13.00
C ILE A 438 -23.32 1.54 13.68
N ASP A 439 -22.53 0.47 13.58
CA ASP A 439 -22.85 -0.81 14.21
C ASP A 439 -22.53 -0.84 15.72
N ALA A 440 -22.75 -1.99 16.35
CA ALA A 440 -22.49 -2.18 17.78
C ALA A 440 -21.00 -2.06 18.17
N ASN A 441 -20.08 -2.20 17.21
CA ASN A 441 -18.65 -2.06 17.40
C ASN A 441 -18.17 -0.62 17.19
N GLY A 442 -19.05 0.29 16.77
CA GLY A 442 -18.68 1.67 16.49
C GLY A 442 -18.14 1.89 15.08
N GLU A 443 -18.37 0.96 14.15
CA GLU A 443 -17.88 1.00 12.77
C GLU A 443 -19.01 1.25 11.76
N PHE A 444 -18.66 1.61 10.51
CA PHE A 444 -19.65 1.67 9.44
C PHE A 444 -20.01 0.25 8.96
N PRO A 445 -21.31 -0.13 8.96
CA PRO A 445 -21.78 -1.35 8.32
C PRO A 445 -21.38 -1.41 6.84
N TYR A 446 -21.22 -2.61 6.28
CA TYR A 446 -20.78 -2.82 4.89
C TYR A 446 -21.60 -2.00 3.88
N GLU A 447 -22.92 -2.20 3.87
CA GLU A 447 -23.83 -1.53 2.94
C GLU A 447 -23.79 -0.01 3.07
N TYR A 448 -23.66 0.52 4.30
CA TYR A 448 -23.53 1.95 4.51
C TYR A 448 -22.18 2.47 3.99
N LYS A 449 -21.08 1.78 4.33
CA LYS A 449 -19.71 2.15 3.98
C LYS A 449 -19.54 2.30 2.47
N TYR A 450 -20.00 1.30 1.71
CA TYR A 450 -19.91 1.26 0.25
C TYR A 450 -21.12 1.87 -0.45
N GLY A 451 -22.23 2.10 0.25
CA GLY A 451 -23.42 2.79 -0.28
C GLY A 451 -23.23 4.29 -0.46
N ARG A 452 -22.31 4.92 0.28
CA ARG A 452 -22.04 6.38 0.22
C ARG A 452 -21.66 6.87 -1.17
N ALA A 453 -21.97 8.13 -1.44
CA ALA A 453 -21.78 8.79 -2.73
C ALA A 453 -20.77 9.94 -2.63
N ILE A 454 -20.18 10.27 -3.78
CA ILE A 454 -19.27 11.41 -3.90
C ILE A 454 -19.99 12.75 -3.69
N ASN A 455 -19.20 13.80 -3.44
CA ASN A 455 -19.63 15.21 -3.38
C ASN A 455 -20.65 15.52 -2.27
N SER A 456 -20.79 14.62 -1.31
CA SER A 456 -21.54 14.88 -0.10
C SER A 456 -20.82 15.91 0.76
N SER A 457 -21.57 16.92 1.24
CA SER A 457 -21.07 17.93 2.18
C SER A 457 -21.06 17.43 3.63
N ASN A 458 -21.51 16.19 3.87
CA ASN A 458 -21.53 15.60 5.18
C ASN A 458 -20.11 15.20 5.63
N GLN A 459 -19.77 15.57 6.86
CA GLN A 459 -18.59 15.03 7.54
C GLN A 459 -18.93 13.67 8.14
N PHE A 460 -18.89 12.62 7.33
CA PHE A 460 -19.19 11.25 7.79
C PHE A 460 -18.21 10.78 8.86
N VAL A 461 -16.96 11.23 8.83
CA VAL A 461 -15.91 10.83 9.76
C VAL A 461 -15.39 12.03 10.55
N ARG A 462 -14.81 11.74 11.73
CA ARG A 462 -13.99 12.65 12.53
C ARG A 462 -12.58 12.10 12.58
N ILE A 463 -11.58 12.95 12.38
CA ILE A 463 -10.19 12.59 12.54
C ILE A 463 -9.77 13.04 13.94
N VAL A 464 -9.33 12.09 14.75
CA VAL A 464 -9.00 12.26 16.17
C VAL A 464 -7.62 11.71 16.49
N PRO A 465 -6.99 12.08 17.62
CA PRO A 465 -5.72 11.50 18.03
C PRO A 465 -5.80 9.97 18.11
N PHE A 466 -4.79 9.33 17.56
CA PHE A 466 -4.60 7.89 17.61
C PHE A 466 -4.39 7.45 19.06
N SER A 467 -5.11 6.42 19.50
CA SER A 467 -4.98 5.90 20.87
C SER A 467 -5.49 4.46 20.97
N ASP A 468 -5.19 3.81 22.09
CA ASP A 468 -5.67 2.46 22.43
C ASP A 468 -7.20 2.32 22.43
N LYS A 469 -7.94 3.44 22.47
CA LYS A 469 -9.39 3.45 22.38
C LYS A 469 -9.89 3.01 20.99
N TRP A 470 -9.11 3.30 19.95
CA TRP A 470 -9.51 3.14 18.55
C TRP A 470 -8.86 1.95 17.87
N VAL A 471 -8.03 1.20 18.59
CA VAL A 471 -7.22 0.12 18.06
C VAL A 471 -7.40 -1.09 18.94
N SER A 472 -7.68 -2.25 18.34
CA SER A 472 -7.85 -3.48 19.09
C SER A 472 -6.56 -3.91 19.80
N LYS A 473 -6.71 -4.70 20.87
CA LYS A 473 -5.56 -5.26 21.61
C LYS A 473 -4.65 -6.10 20.70
N SER A 474 -5.23 -6.83 19.74
CA SER A 474 -4.47 -7.64 18.78
C SER A 474 -3.65 -6.77 17.83
N ILE A 475 -4.24 -5.71 17.27
CA ILE A 475 -3.52 -4.77 16.41
C ILE A 475 -2.38 -4.10 17.19
N LYS A 476 -2.64 -3.63 18.42
CA LYS A 476 -1.58 -3.04 19.25
C LYS A 476 -0.44 -4.02 19.55
N ALA A 477 -0.77 -5.27 19.87
CA ALA A 477 0.24 -6.31 20.12
C ALA A 477 1.10 -6.54 18.87
N ARG A 478 0.48 -6.58 17.70
CA ARG A 478 1.17 -6.70 16.42
C ARG A 478 2.07 -5.50 16.10
N ILE A 479 1.58 -4.28 16.28
CA ILE A 479 2.39 -3.05 16.12
C ILE A 479 3.64 -3.14 17.01
N LYS A 480 3.48 -3.59 18.26
CA LYS A 480 4.62 -3.76 19.19
C LYS A 480 5.62 -4.83 18.74
N GLN A 481 5.13 -5.93 18.18
CA GLN A 481 5.93 -7.09 17.81
C GLN A 481 6.66 -6.90 16.48
N ASP A 482 5.93 -6.47 15.45
CA ASP A 482 6.39 -6.53 14.06
C ASP A 482 7.02 -5.21 13.59
N ILE A 483 6.66 -4.09 14.22
CA ILE A 483 7.15 -2.74 13.88
C ILE A 483 7.56 -1.95 15.14
N PRO A 484 8.56 -2.45 15.89
CA PRO A 484 8.90 -1.95 17.22
C PRO A 484 9.37 -0.49 17.24
N THR A 485 9.97 0.00 16.16
CA THR A 485 10.45 1.39 16.03
C THR A 485 9.27 2.36 15.90
N ALA A 486 8.33 2.08 15.00
CA ALA A 486 7.08 2.83 14.92
C ALA A 486 6.29 2.78 16.24
N TYR A 487 6.24 1.61 16.92
CA TYR A 487 5.62 1.50 18.24
C TYR A 487 6.23 2.46 19.27
N GLN A 488 7.57 2.63 19.30
CA GLN A 488 8.19 3.59 20.23
C GLN A 488 7.69 5.01 19.96
N VAL A 489 7.68 5.42 18.69
CA VAL A 489 7.29 6.78 18.29
C VAL A 489 5.82 7.07 18.61
N ILE A 490 4.94 6.07 18.47
CA ILE A 490 3.51 6.22 18.75
C ILE A 490 3.21 6.27 20.26
N TYR A 491 3.85 5.41 21.06
CA TYR A 491 3.38 5.11 22.42
C TYR A 491 4.33 5.52 23.54
N LYS A 492 5.57 5.92 23.25
CA LYS A 492 6.58 6.20 24.28
C LYS A 492 7.19 7.60 24.20
N ASN A 493 6.69 8.45 23.31
CA ASN A 493 7.07 9.85 23.19
C ASN A 493 6.15 10.76 24.00
#